data_AF-Q89NW4-F1
#
_entry.id   AF-Q89NW4-F1
#
_cell.length_a   1.000
_cell.length_b   1.000
_cell.length_c   1.000
_cell.angle_alpha   90.00
_cell.angle_beta   90.00
_cell.angle_gamma   90.00
#
_symmetry.space_group_name_H-M   'P 1'
#
loop_
_entity.id
_entity.type
_entity.pdbx_description
1 polymer ?
#
loop_
_entity_poly.entity_id
_entity_poly.type
_entity_poly.pdbx_seq_one_letter_code
_entity_poly.pdbx_strand_id
1 'polypeptide(L)'
;MNAGRNEPWRSTSAWHAMEKVMTIADAHDQDPQETREWLDALSAVRGHRGNERAEFVVNAMLDAARHSGLQIEQSLTTPYCNTIQPDQQPALPGDRAIEHKLRSIIRWNALAIILRANKESSELGGHIASFQSAATLYDIGFGHFWHAPTDAHGGDLIFVQGHCSPGIYARAFLEGRLSEEQLLSFRQETSGKGLSSYPHPWLMPDFWQFPTVSMGLGPLMAIYQARFLKYLENRKLAETSNRKVWAFMGDGETDEPESLGAISLAGRENLDNLIFVINCNLQRLDGPVRGNGKIVQELESVFRGAGWNVIKVLWAPGGTACWKRTRAGGCSGSWKNASTANTRTSKARAAPTFANTSSASTRKRSNSYLI
;
A
#
# COMPACT_ATOMS: atom_id res chain seq x y z
N MET A 1 57.60 22.67 -15.07
CA MET A 1 57.01 21.51 -14.36
C MET A 1 55.61 21.91 -13.91
N ASN A 2 54.62 21.59 -14.73
CA ASN A 2 53.20 21.76 -14.44
C ASN A 2 52.59 20.37 -14.60
N ALA A 3 52.03 19.81 -13.53
CA ALA A 3 51.26 18.58 -13.58
C ALA A 3 50.08 18.70 -12.63
N GLY A 4 48.92 18.98 -13.21
CA GLY A 4 47.63 18.94 -12.53
C GLY A 4 47.32 17.52 -12.08
N ARG A 5 46.83 17.39 -10.84
CA ARG A 5 46.22 16.16 -10.36
C ARG A 5 44.70 16.32 -10.47
N ASN A 6 44.12 15.61 -11.42
CA ASN A 6 42.69 15.34 -11.48
C ASN A 6 42.33 14.40 -10.34
N GLU A 7 41.52 14.86 -9.38
CA GLU A 7 40.93 14.01 -8.34
C GLU A 7 39.67 13.30 -8.88
N PRO A 8 39.66 11.95 -8.98
CA PRO A 8 38.60 11.22 -9.70
C PRO A 8 37.25 11.11 -8.95
N TRP A 9 37.19 11.50 -7.67
CA TRP A 9 35.98 11.36 -6.84
C TRP A 9 35.02 12.56 -6.92
N ARG A 10 35.43 13.66 -7.58
CA ARG A 10 34.57 14.84 -7.82
C ARG A 10 33.53 14.63 -8.92
N SER A 11 33.61 13.54 -9.69
CA SER A 11 32.60 13.19 -10.69
C SER A 11 31.75 12.02 -10.21
N THR A 12 30.74 12.29 -9.40
CA THR A 12 29.54 11.45 -9.40
C THR A 12 28.40 12.21 -8.74
N SER A 13 27.25 12.09 -9.37
CA SER A 13 25.93 12.65 -9.08
C SER A 13 25.38 12.60 -7.62
N ALA A 14 26.17 12.17 -6.64
CA ALA A 14 25.92 12.27 -5.21
C ALA A 14 26.16 13.69 -4.66
N TRP A 15 27.18 14.40 -5.18
CA TRP A 15 27.49 15.80 -4.79
C TRP A 15 26.32 16.77 -5.05
N HIS A 16 25.65 16.64 -6.19
CA HIS A 16 24.51 17.50 -6.55
C HIS A 16 23.23 17.20 -5.74
N ALA A 17 23.13 16.03 -5.10
CA ALA A 17 22.00 15.68 -4.26
C ALA A 17 22.12 16.27 -2.84
N MET A 18 23.35 16.44 -2.33
CA MET A 18 23.63 17.08 -1.04
C MET A 18 23.43 18.60 -1.10
N GLU A 19 23.83 19.25 -2.20
CA GLU A 19 23.64 20.69 -2.43
C GLU A 19 22.16 21.13 -2.41
N LYS A 20 21.22 20.21 -2.67
CA LYS A 20 19.77 20.48 -2.69
C LYS A 20 19.01 20.13 -1.41
N VAL A 21 19.63 19.39 -0.49
CA VAL A 21 19.10 19.25 0.88
C VAL A 21 19.38 20.51 1.68
N MET A 22 20.49 21.20 1.39
CA MET A 22 20.85 22.51 1.97
C MET A 22 19.77 23.58 1.75
N THR A 23 19.12 23.62 0.58
CA THR A 23 18.24 24.74 0.20
C THR A 23 16.92 24.86 0.98
N ILE A 24 16.57 23.91 1.85
CA ILE A 24 15.40 24.02 2.76
C ILE A 24 15.84 24.38 4.20
N ALA A 25 17.11 24.15 4.55
CA ALA A 25 17.67 24.49 5.87
C ALA A 25 18.32 25.89 5.91
N ASP A 26 18.65 26.46 4.75
CA ASP A 26 19.51 27.66 4.62
C ASP A 26 18.93 28.98 5.19
N ALA A 27 17.65 29.06 5.56
CA ALA A 27 17.09 30.35 6.01
C ALA A 27 17.47 30.75 7.45
N HIS A 28 17.95 29.80 8.28
CA HIS A 28 18.22 30.02 9.71
C HIS A 28 19.45 29.26 10.26
N ASP A 29 20.26 28.62 9.39
CA ASP A 29 21.48 27.94 9.84
C ASP A 29 22.57 28.96 10.18
N GLN A 30 23.04 28.95 11.44
CA GLN A 30 24.06 29.90 11.91
C GLN A 30 25.48 29.53 11.46
N ASP A 31 25.75 28.25 11.16
CA ASP A 31 27.02 27.80 10.60
C ASP A 31 26.80 26.70 9.54
N PRO A 32 26.56 27.11 8.28
CA PRO A 32 26.37 26.18 7.18
C PRO A 32 27.61 25.33 6.84
N GLN A 33 28.81 25.74 7.28
CA GLN A 33 30.03 24.96 7.07
C GLN A 33 30.08 23.80 8.05
N GLU A 34 29.83 24.04 9.33
CA GLU A 34 29.77 22.98 10.34
C GLU A 34 28.72 21.93 9.95
N THR A 35 27.50 22.37 9.59
CA THR A 35 26.43 21.47 9.14
C THR A 35 26.88 20.61 7.95
N ARG A 36 27.64 21.17 7.02
CA ARG A 36 28.17 20.45 5.85
C ARG A 36 29.19 19.39 6.25
N GLU A 37 30.09 19.70 7.17
CA GLU A 37 31.10 18.77 7.66
C GLU A 37 30.46 17.54 8.32
N TRP A 38 29.40 17.72 9.12
CA TRP A 38 28.63 16.62 9.69
C TRP A 38 27.93 15.75 8.63
N LEU A 39 27.32 16.38 7.61
CA LEU A 39 26.66 15.66 6.51
C LEU A 39 27.66 14.91 5.62
N ASP A 40 28.83 15.48 5.39
CA ASP A 40 29.94 14.86 4.65
C ASP A 40 30.49 13.67 5.44
N ALA A 41 30.68 13.81 6.75
CA ALA A 41 31.12 12.72 7.62
C ALA A 41 30.15 11.53 7.60
N LEU A 42 28.84 11.79 7.71
CA LEU A 42 27.81 10.74 7.62
C LEU A 42 27.83 10.05 6.23
N SER A 43 27.98 10.85 5.17
CA SER A 43 28.06 10.34 3.80
C SER A 43 29.32 9.48 3.59
N ALA A 44 30.45 9.87 4.16
CA ALA A 44 31.70 9.11 4.13
C ALA A 44 31.56 7.78 4.90
N VAL A 45 30.95 7.77 6.08
CA VAL A 45 30.66 6.54 6.83
C VAL A 45 29.81 5.58 6.01
N ARG A 46 28.72 6.07 5.41
CA ARG A 46 27.87 5.26 4.54
C ARG A 46 28.62 4.69 3.34
N GLY A 47 29.45 5.53 2.68
CA GLY A 47 30.22 5.13 1.50
C GLY A 47 31.30 4.07 1.78
N HIS A 48 31.94 4.11 2.95
CA HIS A 48 33.07 3.23 3.28
C HIS A 48 32.70 2.05 4.20
N ARG A 49 31.64 2.17 5.00
CA ARG A 49 31.25 1.19 6.03
C ARG A 49 29.82 0.66 5.85
N GLY A 50 29.07 1.13 4.86
CA GLY A 50 27.71 0.66 4.56
C GLY A 50 26.61 1.32 5.38
N ASN A 51 25.36 0.96 5.06
CA ASN A 51 24.16 1.58 5.64
C ASN A 51 23.97 1.24 7.12
N GLU A 52 24.16 -0.02 7.52
CA GLU A 52 23.99 -0.46 8.92
C GLU A 52 24.85 0.36 9.89
N ARG A 53 26.11 0.62 9.52
CA ARG A 53 27.00 1.43 10.35
C ARG A 53 26.58 2.89 10.38
N ALA A 54 26.13 3.46 9.27
CA ALA A 54 25.65 4.83 9.22
C ALA A 54 24.40 5.01 10.10
N GLU A 55 23.45 4.08 10.04
CA GLU A 55 22.25 4.06 10.89
C GLU A 55 22.63 3.94 12.38
N PHE A 56 23.56 3.05 12.72
CA PHE A 56 24.07 2.93 14.09
C PHE A 56 24.64 4.25 14.63
N VAL A 57 25.47 4.94 13.84
CA VAL A 57 26.10 6.22 14.27
C VAL A 57 25.05 7.30 14.51
N VAL A 58 24.06 7.42 13.61
CA VAL A 58 22.96 8.38 13.78
C VAL A 58 22.14 8.07 15.03
N ASN A 59 21.79 6.80 15.26
CA ASN A 59 21.04 6.41 16.46
C ASN A 59 21.84 6.70 17.74
N ALA A 60 23.14 6.42 17.77
CA ALA A 60 23.99 6.73 18.90
C ALA A 60 24.07 8.25 19.20
N MET A 61 24.12 9.09 18.16
CA MET A 61 24.07 10.55 18.32
C MET A 61 22.72 11.03 18.86
N LEU A 62 21.62 10.50 18.34
CA LEU A 62 20.28 10.81 18.82
C LEU A 62 20.12 10.41 20.30
N ASP A 63 20.62 9.24 20.68
CA ASP A 63 20.58 8.78 22.06
C ASP A 63 21.43 9.67 22.96
N ALA A 64 22.66 10.03 22.56
CA ALA A 64 23.51 10.96 23.31
C ALA A 64 22.83 12.32 23.51
N ALA A 65 22.21 12.87 22.46
CA ALA A 65 21.50 14.14 22.53
C ALA A 65 20.29 14.09 23.47
N ARG A 66 19.55 12.98 23.54
CA ARG A 66 18.47 12.80 24.52
C ARG A 66 18.99 12.78 25.94
N HIS A 67 20.09 12.09 26.19
CA HIS A 67 20.71 12.05 27.53
C HIS A 67 21.21 13.44 27.97
N SER A 68 21.56 14.32 27.04
CA SER A 68 21.94 15.71 27.33
C SER A 68 20.75 16.67 27.41
N GLY A 69 19.51 16.19 27.33
CA GLY A 69 18.29 17.00 27.45
C GLY A 69 17.88 17.76 26.18
N LEU A 70 18.50 17.49 25.03
CA LEU A 70 18.06 18.06 23.75
C LEU A 70 16.70 17.45 23.38
N GLN A 71 15.72 18.32 23.14
CA GLN A 71 14.39 17.93 22.67
C GLN A 71 14.46 17.63 21.18
N ILE A 72 14.79 16.38 20.83
CA ILE A 72 14.73 15.90 19.45
C ILE A 72 13.38 15.23 19.22
N GLU A 73 12.52 15.86 18.42
CA GLU A 73 11.29 15.23 17.95
C GLU A 73 11.63 14.00 17.09
N GLN A 74 11.23 12.82 17.52
CA GLN A 74 11.32 11.63 16.68
C GLN A 74 10.33 11.75 15.52
N SER A 75 10.83 11.72 14.29
CA SER A 75 9.93 11.52 13.16
C SER A 75 9.51 10.05 13.11
N LEU A 76 8.26 9.77 13.46
CA LEU A 76 7.65 8.44 13.28
C LEU A 76 7.32 8.15 11.81
N THR A 77 7.66 9.05 10.89
CA THR A 77 7.39 8.93 9.47
C THR A 77 8.67 8.87 8.66
N THR A 78 8.67 8.11 7.58
CA THR A 78 9.77 8.11 6.61
C THR A 78 9.42 9.00 5.41
N PRO A 79 10.40 9.34 4.54
CA PRO A 79 10.12 10.11 3.33
C PRO A 79 8.95 9.53 2.52
N TYR A 80 8.22 10.40 1.81
CA TYR A 80 7.05 10.02 1.01
C TYR A 80 7.45 9.32 -0.31
N CYS A 81 8.19 8.21 -0.18
CA CYS A 81 8.63 7.33 -1.26
C CYS A 81 8.30 5.87 -0.91
N ASN A 82 8.57 4.97 -1.85
CA ASN A 82 8.45 3.53 -1.59
C ASN A 82 9.43 3.12 -0.48
N THR A 83 9.00 2.22 0.40
CA THR A 83 9.87 1.65 1.44
C THR A 83 10.98 0.79 0.81
N ILE A 84 10.62 -0.06 -0.16
CA ILE A 84 11.58 -0.91 -0.88
C ILE A 84 12.14 -0.12 -2.08
N GLN A 85 13.46 0.03 -2.11
CA GLN A 85 14.14 0.75 -3.19
C GLN A 85 14.25 -0.11 -4.47
N PRO A 86 14.34 0.49 -5.67
CA PRO A 86 14.37 -0.26 -6.93
C PRO A 86 15.52 -1.27 -7.07
N ASP A 87 16.65 -1.03 -6.41
CA ASP A 87 17.83 -1.90 -6.36
C ASP A 87 17.69 -3.06 -5.36
N GLN A 88 16.80 -2.92 -4.38
CA GLN A 88 16.42 -3.96 -3.42
C GLN A 88 15.19 -4.77 -3.88
N GLN A 89 14.54 -4.36 -4.97
CA GLN A 89 13.32 -4.98 -5.44
C GLN A 89 13.63 -6.35 -6.09
N PRO A 90 13.04 -7.45 -5.60
CA PRO A 90 13.22 -8.76 -6.23
C PRO A 90 12.58 -8.79 -7.62
N ALA A 91 13.09 -9.67 -8.48
CA ALA A 91 12.44 -9.96 -9.75
C ALA A 91 11.04 -10.53 -9.48
N LEU A 92 10.03 -9.98 -10.14
CA LEU A 92 8.67 -10.50 -10.05
C LEU A 92 8.63 -11.85 -10.81
N PRO A 93 8.22 -12.96 -10.17
CA PRO A 93 7.99 -14.22 -10.87
C PRO A 93 6.78 -14.11 -11.81
N GLY A 94 6.69 -15.00 -12.81
CA GLY A 94 5.55 -15.07 -13.73
C GLY A 94 5.65 -14.20 -14.99
N ASP A 95 4.62 -14.26 -15.83
CA ASP A 95 4.52 -13.51 -17.08
C ASP A 95 3.58 -12.30 -16.94
N ARG A 96 4.17 -11.11 -16.93
CA ARG A 96 3.45 -9.84 -16.78
C ARG A 96 2.42 -9.58 -17.87
N ALA A 97 2.65 -10.06 -19.10
CA ALA A 97 1.73 -9.86 -20.20
C ALA A 97 0.45 -10.69 -20.00
N ILE A 98 0.62 -11.94 -19.56
CA ILE A 98 -0.49 -12.84 -19.22
C ILE A 98 -1.26 -12.29 -18.01
N GLU A 99 -0.57 -11.95 -16.92
CA GLU A 99 -1.20 -11.36 -15.73
C GLU A 99 -1.98 -10.09 -16.05
N HIS A 100 -1.40 -9.19 -16.85
CA HIS A 100 -2.09 -7.98 -17.29
C HIS A 100 -3.35 -8.30 -18.10
N LYS A 101 -3.28 -9.28 -19.01
CA LYS A 101 -4.44 -9.72 -19.80
C LYS A 101 -5.54 -10.30 -18.91
N LEU A 102 -5.20 -11.22 -18.00
CA LEU A 102 -6.15 -11.82 -17.06
C LEU A 102 -6.81 -10.75 -16.19
N ARG A 103 -6.01 -9.88 -15.58
CA ARG A 103 -6.51 -8.77 -14.76
C ARG A 103 -7.42 -7.81 -15.52
N SER A 104 -7.14 -7.55 -16.80
CA SER A 104 -8.03 -6.74 -17.65
C SER A 104 -9.38 -7.41 -17.89
N ILE A 105 -9.41 -8.73 -18.10
CA ILE A 105 -10.66 -9.49 -18.25
C ILE A 105 -11.44 -9.49 -16.94
N ILE A 106 -10.77 -9.70 -15.80
CA ILE A 106 -11.41 -9.63 -14.47
C ILE A 106 -12.01 -8.24 -14.23
N ARG A 107 -11.27 -7.17 -14.53
CA ARG A 107 -11.76 -5.78 -14.42
C ARG A 107 -12.97 -5.52 -15.31
N TRP A 108 -12.97 -6.06 -16.53
CA TRP A 108 -14.09 -5.95 -17.46
C TRP A 108 -15.34 -6.66 -16.93
N ASN A 109 -15.20 -7.93 -16.52
CA ASN A 109 -16.31 -8.71 -15.97
C ASN A 109 -16.87 -8.07 -14.70
N ALA A 110 -16.03 -7.56 -13.80
CA ALA A 110 -16.46 -6.87 -12.59
C ALA A 110 -17.32 -5.62 -12.90
N LEU A 111 -16.93 -4.86 -13.92
CA LEU A 111 -17.72 -3.72 -14.41
C LEU A 111 -19.05 -4.21 -15.04
N ALA A 112 -18.98 -5.25 -15.89
CA ALA A 112 -20.13 -5.77 -16.60
C ALA A 112 -21.21 -6.32 -15.65
N ILE A 113 -20.82 -7.01 -14.57
CA ILE A 113 -21.74 -7.51 -13.52
C ILE A 113 -22.59 -6.36 -12.97
N ILE A 114 -21.94 -5.25 -12.59
CA ILE A 114 -22.62 -4.09 -11.98
C ILE A 114 -23.49 -3.36 -13.01
N LEU A 115 -22.97 -3.12 -14.22
CA LEU A 115 -23.73 -2.44 -15.27
C LEU A 115 -24.95 -3.25 -15.73
N ARG A 116 -24.86 -4.58 -15.73
CA ARG A 116 -25.99 -5.47 -16.04
C ARG A 116 -27.06 -5.40 -14.95
N ALA A 117 -26.68 -5.53 -13.68
CA ALA A 117 -27.62 -5.38 -12.56
C ALA A 117 -28.31 -4.00 -12.58
N ASN A 118 -27.56 -2.92 -12.76
CA ASN A 118 -28.12 -1.56 -12.81
C ASN A 118 -29.00 -1.30 -14.04
N LYS A 119 -28.91 -2.12 -15.10
CA LYS A 119 -29.82 -2.04 -16.24
C LYS A 119 -31.21 -2.60 -15.90
N GLU A 120 -31.28 -3.58 -15.00
CA GLU A 120 -32.53 -4.14 -14.50
C GLU A 120 -33.15 -3.23 -13.43
N SER A 121 -32.34 -2.76 -12.48
CA SER A 121 -32.76 -1.78 -11.48
C SER A 121 -31.56 -1.01 -10.93
N SER A 122 -31.64 0.32 -10.96
CA SER A 122 -30.62 1.20 -10.37
C SER A 122 -30.48 1.02 -8.85
N GLU A 123 -31.54 0.56 -8.19
CA GLU A 123 -31.58 0.36 -6.73
C GLU A 123 -30.75 -0.85 -6.27
N LEU A 124 -30.40 -1.76 -7.18
CA LEU A 124 -29.48 -2.86 -6.86
C LEU A 124 -28.10 -2.31 -6.50
N GLY A 125 -27.65 -1.24 -7.17
CA GLY A 125 -26.38 -0.57 -6.90
C GLY A 125 -25.14 -1.44 -7.16
N GLY A 126 -24.00 -1.03 -6.61
CA GLY A 126 -22.72 -1.73 -6.77
C GLY A 126 -21.55 -0.77 -6.97
N HIS A 127 -20.36 -1.16 -6.48
CA HIS A 127 -19.19 -0.29 -6.46
C HIS A 127 -18.20 -0.66 -7.56
N ILE A 128 -18.01 0.23 -8.54
CA ILE A 128 -17.03 0.04 -9.62
C ILE A 128 -15.64 0.48 -9.17
N ALA A 129 -15.53 1.68 -8.59
CA ALA A 129 -14.25 2.35 -8.37
C ALA A 129 -13.34 1.62 -7.36
N SER A 130 -13.91 1.08 -6.28
CA SER A 130 -13.17 0.40 -5.21
C SER A 130 -12.34 -0.75 -5.75
N PHE A 131 -12.96 -1.71 -6.45
CA PHE A 131 -12.22 -2.82 -7.05
C PHE A 131 -11.24 -2.35 -8.12
N GLN A 132 -11.59 -1.35 -8.94
CA GLN A 132 -10.64 -0.86 -9.95
C GLN A 132 -9.35 -0.29 -9.30
N SER A 133 -9.44 0.31 -8.11
CA SER A 133 -8.25 0.78 -7.40
C SER A 133 -7.44 -0.37 -6.77
N ALA A 134 -8.08 -1.45 -6.34
CA ALA A 134 -7.45 -2.55 -5.63
C ALA A 134 -7.11 -3.78 -6.49
N ALA A 135 -7.62 -3.90 -7.73
CA ALA A 135 -7.58 -5.19 -8.45
C ALA A 135 -6.16 -5.72 -8.70
N THR A 136 -5.15 -4.85 -8.82
CA THR A 136 -3.76 -5.30 -8.95
C THR A 136 -3.23 -5.90 -7.65
N LEU A 137 -3.65 -5.40 -6.48
CA LEU A 137 -3.28 -6.00 -5.19
C LEU A 137 -3.86 -7.40 -5.06
N TYR A 138 -5.15 -7.55 -5.35
CA TYR A 138 -5.82 -8.86 -5.33
C TYR A 138 -5.19 -9.82 -6.33
N ASP A 139 -4.92 -9.36 -7.56
CA ASP A 139 -4.32 -10.20 -8.60
C ASP A 139 -2.92 -10.72 -8.22
N ILE A 140 -2.08 -9.86 -7.62
CA ILE A 140 -0.78 -10.28 -7.08
C ILE A 140 -0.97 -11.24 -5.91
N GLY A 141 -1.91 -10.96 -4.99
CA GLY A 141 -2.23 -11.85 -3.87
C GLY A 141 -2.58 -13.26 -4.34
N PHE A 142 -3.53 -13.37 -5.26
CA PHE A 142 -3.93 -14.65 -5.82
C PHE A 142 -2.84 -15.33 -6.66
N GLY A 143 -2.03 -14.57 -7.40
CA GLY A 143 -1.03 -15.14 -8.30
C GLY A 143 0.21 -15.67 -7.59
N HIS A 144 0.58 -15.05 -6.47
CA HIS A 144 1.92 -15.21 -5.89
C HIS A 144 1.98 -15.39 -4.37
N PHE A 145 0.90 -15.15 -3.64
CA PHE A 145 0.94 -15.14 -2.16
C PHE A 145 -0.04 -16.09 -1.50
N TRP A 146 -1.27 -16.17 -1.99
CA TRP A 146 -2.34 -16.84 -1.27
C TRP A 146 -2.42 -18.33 -1.55
N HIS A 147 -2.52 -19.09 -0.47
CA HIS A 147 -2.67 -20.52 -0.52
C HIS A 147 -4.11 -20.90 -0.18
N ALA A 148 -4.76 -21.66 -1.06
CA ALA A 148 -6.01 -22.31 -0.74
C ALA A 148 -5.80 -23.47 0.25
N PRO A 149 -6.85 -23.95 0.93
CA PRO A 149 -6.77 -25.18 1.72
C PRO A 149 -6.38 -26.38 0.84
N THR A 150 -5.41 -27.16 1.31
CA THR A 150 -4.97 -28.44 0.75
C THR A 150 -4.61 -29.38 1.90
N ASP A 151 -4.33 -30.65 1.61
CA ASP A 151 -3.89 -31.63 2.63
C ASP A 151 -2.62 -31.19 3.37
N ALA A 152 -1.76 -30.38 2.73
CA ALA A 152 -0.51 -29.88 3.29
C ALA A 152 -0.59 -28.44 3.82
N HIS A 153 -1.68 -27.71 3.57
CA HIS A 153 -1.79 -26.30 3.94
C HIS A 153 -3.22 -25.93 4.34
N GLY A 154 -3.43 -25.42 5.56
CA GLY A 154 -4.76 -25.07 6.07
C GLY A 154 -5.44 -23.85 5.42
N GLY A 155 -4.78 -23.23 4.44
CA GLY A 155 -5.26 -22.08 3.67
C GLY A 155 -5.06 -20.74 4.38
N ASP A 156 -4.77 -19.70 3.61
CA ASP A 156 -4.70 -18.32 4.11
C ASP A 156 -6.11 -17.75 4.34
N LEU A 157 -6.23 -16.83 5.29
CA LEU A 157 -7.50 -16.22 5.68
C LEU A 157 -7.57 -14.80 5.12
N ILE A 158 -8.39 -14.60 4.09
CA ILE A 158 -8.44 -13.34 3.35
C ILE A 158 -9.73 -12.58 3.70
N PHE A 159 -9.60 -11.51 4.48
CA PHE A 159 -10.67 -10.56 4.76
C PHE A 159 -10.74 -9.58 3.60
N VAL A 160 -11.45 -9.97 2.55
CA VAL A 160 -11.68 -9.16 1.34
C VAL A 160 -12.48 -7.91 1.69
N GLN A 161 -12.09 -6.75 1.18
CA GLN A 161 -12.88 -5.52 1.33
C GLN A 161 -14.26 -5.71 0.70
N GLY A 162 -15.35 -5.52 1.46
CA GLY A 162 -16.70 -5.91 1.03
C GLY A 162 -17.10 -5.36 -0.35
N HIS A 163 -16.86 -4.07 -0.61
CA HIS A 163 -17.18 -3.41 -1.88
C HIS A 163 -16.34 -3.89 -3.08
N CYS A 164 -15.34 -4.76 -2.88
CA CYS A 164 -14.57 -5.41 -3.94
C CYS A 164 -15.17 -6.76 -4.38
N SER A 165 -16.30 -7.19 -3.83
CA SER A 165 -16.97 -8.45 -4.17
C SER A 165 -17.17 -8.70 -5.68
N PRO A 166 -17.53 -7.72 -6.54
CA PRO A 166 -17.72 -7.99 -7.97
C PRO A 166 -16.44 -8.42 -8.66
N GLY A 167 -15.28 -7.97 -8.16
CA GLY A 167 -13.98 -8.39 -8.66
C GLY A 167 -13.63 -9.83 -8.33
N ILE A 168 -14.03 -10.29 -7.14
CA ILE A 168 -13.85 -11.69 -6.73
C ILE A 168 -14.78 -12.60 -7.51
N TYR A 169 -16.04 -12.19 -7.72
CA TYR A 169 -16.97 -12.94 -8.59
C TYR A 169 -16.48 -13.01 -10.04
N ALA A 170 -15.99 -11.89 -10.57
CA ALA A 170 -15.43 -11.85 -11.92
C ALA A 170 -14.25 -12.81 -12.11
N ARG A 171 -13.38 -12.93 -11.09
CA ARG A 171 -12.30 -13.91 -11.08
C ARG A 171 -12.84 -15.35 -10.98
N ALA A 172 -13.74 -15.60 -10.02
CA ALA A 172 -14.33 -16.92 -9.82
C ALA A 172 -15.06 -17.45 -11.06
N PHE A 173 -15.72 -16.57 -11.82
CA PHE A 173 -16.30 -16.89 -13.12
C PHE A 173 -15.25 -17.31 -14.15
N LEU A 174 -14.13 -16.58 -14.26
CA LEU A 174 -13.03 -16.98 -15.16
C LEU A 174 -12.36 -18.29 -14.75
N GLU A 175 -12.37 -18.60 -13.46
CA GLU A 175 -11.91 -19.89 -12.93
C GLU A 175 -12.95 -21.02 -13.11
N GLY A 176 -14.12 -20.73 -13.69
CA GLY A 176 -15.20 -21.72 -13.89
C GLY A 176 -15.95 -22.10 -12.61
N ARG A 177 -15.78 -21.34 -11.52
CA ARG A 177 -16.43 -21.61 -10.22
C ARG A 177 -17.82 -20.98 -10.08
N LEU A 178 -18.13 -20.00 -10.92
CA LEU A 178 -19.44 -19.35 -11.00
C LEU A 178 -19.96 -19.41 -12.44
N SER A 179 -21.26 -19.59 -12.60
CA SER A 179 -21.92 -19.56 -13.91
C SER A 179 -22.30 -18.14 -14.34
N GLU A 180 -22.59 -17.98 -15.63
CA GLU A 180 -23.12 -16.71 -16.15
C GLU A 180 -24.49 -16.37 -15.53
N GLU A 181 -25.36 -17.36 -15.30
CA GLU A 181 -26.67 -17.19 -14.64
C GLU A 181 -26.51 -16.56 -13.24
N GLN A 182 -25.50 -16.99 -12.48
CA GLN A 182 -25.20 -16.44 -11.15
C GLN A 182 -24.71 -14.98 -11.26
N LEU A 183 -23.82 -14.68 -12.22
CA LEU A 183 -23.33 -13.32 -12.43
C LEU A 183 -24.46 -12.35 -12.83
N LEU A 184 -25.39 -12.80 -13.68
CA LEU A 184 -26.56 -12.01 -14.07
C LEU A 184 -27.52 -11.77 -12.90
N SER A 185 -27.54 -12.69 -11.93
CA SER A 185 -28.36 -12.61 -10.70
C SER A 185 -27.62 -11.91 -9.54
N PHE A 186 -26.63 -11.06 -9.82
CA PHE A 186 -25.91 -10.31 -8.78
C PHE A 186 -26.87 -9.41 -7.98
N ARG A 187 -26.79 -9.49 -6.64
CA ARG A 187 -27.69 -8.84 -5.67
C ARG A 187 -29.15 -9.27 -5.73
N GLN A 188 -29.46 -10.37 -6.43
CA GLN A 188 -30.80 -10.92 -6.59
C GLN A 188 -30.84 -12.37 -6.11
N GLU A 189 -30.90 -12.56 -4.80
CA GLU A 189 -30.63 -13.86 -4.15
C GLU A 189 -31.90 -14.62 -3.73
N THR A 190 -33.07 -13.97 -3.74
CA THR A 190 -34.33 -14.56 -3.22
C THR A 190 -34.79 -15.81 -3.99
N SER A 191 -34.35 -15.97 -5.24
CA SER A 191 -34.59 -17.16 -6.06
C SER A 191 -33.61 -18.31 -5.78
N GLY A 192 -32.63 -18.12 -4.90
CA GLY A 192 -31.63 -19.12 -4.51
C GLY A 192 -30.45 -19.30 -5.48
N LYS A 193 -30.38 -18.52 -6.56
CA LYS A 193 -29.33 -18.63 -7.60
C LYS A 193 -28.46 -17.37 -7.75
N GLY A 194 -28.72 -16.35 -6.92
CA GLY A 194 -28.01 -15.07 -6.97
C GLY A 194 -26.64 -15.07 -6.32
N LEU A 195 -25.97 -13.94 -6.45
CA LEU A 195 -24.71 -13.65 -5.75
C LEU A 195 -24.91 -12.54 -4.73
N SER A 196 -24.39 -12.75 -3.53
CA SER A 196 -24.46 -11.76 -2.46
C SER A 196 -23.83 -10.43 -2.81
N SER A 197 -24.42 -9.35 -2.31
CA SER A 197 -23.87 -8.00 -2.46
C SER A 197 -22.43 -7.90 -1.93
N TYR A 198 -22.15 -8.57 -0.81
CA TYR A 198 -20.89 -8.53 -0.07
C TYR A 198 -20.55 -9.92 0.51
N PRO A 199 -19.38 -10.09 1.16
CA PRO A 199 -19.03 -11.34 1.83
C PRO A 199 -20.01 -11.70 2.96
N HIS A 200 -20.97 -12.57 2.65
CA HIS A 200 -21.97 -13.06 3.60
C HIS A 200 -21.91 -14.59 3.64
N PRO A 201 -21.14 -15.19 4.55
CA PRO A 201 -21.04 -16.64 4.68
C PRO A 201 -22.39 -17.33 4.94
N TRP A 202 -23.33 -16.65 5.61
CA TRP A 202 -24.68 -17.19 5.78
C TRP A 202 -25.46 -17.35 4.47
N LEU A 203 -25.29 -16.39 3.54
CA LEU A 203 -26.00 -16.39 2.25
C LEU A 203 -25.27 -17.25 1.20
N MET A 204 -23.94 -17.33 1.27
CA MET A 204 -23.10 -18.14 0.39
C MET A 204 -22.06 -18.95 1.19
N PRO A 205 -22.48 -20.02 1.88
CA PRO A 205 -21.65 -20.77 2.83
C PRO A 205 -20.45 -21.47 2.17
N ASP A 206 -20.57 -21.84 0.90
CA ASP A 206 -19.53 -22.53 0.14
C ASP A 206 -18.61 -21.56 -0.63
N PHE A 207 -18.73 -20.25 -0.39
CA PHE A 207 -17.95 -19.23 -1.10
C PHE A 207 -17.29 -18.21 -0.16
N TRP A 208 -18.06 -17.56 0.70
CA TRP A 208 -17.55 -16.50 1.58
C TRP A 208 -17.21 -17.03 2.96
N GLN A 209 -16.11 -16.52 3.54
CA GLN A 209 -15.63 -16.96 4.87
C GLN A 209 -15.77 -15.87 5.95
N PHE A 210 -15.49 -14.60 5.63
CA PHE A 210 -15.43 -13.52 6.60
C PHE A 210 -16.29 -12.32 6.16
N PRO A 211 -17.25 -11.86 7.00
CA PRO A 211 -18.05 -10.67 6.69
C PRO A 211 -17.28 -9.39 6.98
N THR A 212 -17.20 -8.49 6.00
CA THR A 212 -16.29 -7.32 6.06
C THR A 212 -16.91 -6.01 5.60
N VAL A 213 -18.17 -6.00 5.15
CA VAL A 213 -18.78 -4.76 4.62
C VAL A 213 -19.15 -3.77 5.72
N SER A 214 -19.41 -4.23 6.94
CA SER A 214 -19.46 -3.35 8.11
C SER A 214 -18.03 -2.94 8.44
N MET A 215 -17.65 -1.75 7.98
CA MET A 215 -16.30 -1.20 8.10
C MET A 215 -15.82 -1.21 9.55
N GLY A 216 -14.51 -1.39 9.75
CA GLY A 216 -13.89 -1.46 11.07
C GLY A 216 -13.90 -2.86 11.72
N LEU A 217 -14.95 -3.66 11.49
CA LEU A 217 -15.00 -5.02 12.03
C LEU A 217 -13.99 -5.97 11.38
N GLY A 218 -13.76 -5.83 10.07
CA GLY A 218 -12.80 -6.66 9.33
C GLY A 218 -11.38 -6.61 9.92
N PRO A 219 -10.76 -5.43 10.04
CA PRO A 219 -9.44 -5.25 10.66
C PRO A 219 -9.37 -5.80 12.09
N LEU A 220 -10.37 -5.49 12.93
CA LEU A 220 -10.43 -5.95 14.31
C LEU A 220 -10.48 -7.48 14.39
N MET A 221 -11.39 -8.11 13.63
CA MET A 221 -11.51 -9.57 13.57
C MET A 221 -10.24 -10.22 13.05
N ALA A 222 -9.57 -9.63 12.05
CA ALA A 222 -8.33 -10.17 11.52
C ALA A 222 -7.20 -10.22 12.56
N ILE A 223 -7.08 -9.19 13.42
CA ILE A 223 -6.11 -9.18 14.54
C ILE A 223 -6.37 -10.36 15.48
N TYR A 224 -7.61 -10.53 15.92
CA TYR A 224 -7.95 -11.61 16.84
C TYR A 224 -7.90 -12.99 16.18
N GLN A 225 -8.17 -13.08 14.88
CA GLN A 225 -8.04 -14.30 14.11
C GLN A 225 -6.57 -14.73 14.00
N ALA A 226 -5.65 -13.81 13.73
CA ALA A 226 -4.22 -14.09 13.69
C ALA A 226 -3.69 -14.54 15.06
N ARG A 227 -4.11 -13.86 16.14
CA ARG A 227 -3.83 -14.26 17.52
C ARG A 227 -4.39 -15.65 17.84
N PHE A 228 -5.59 -15.97 17.36
CA PHE A 228 -6.21 -17.27 17.60
C PHE A 228 -5.46 -18.41 16.88
N LEU A 229 -4.94 -18.17 15.67
CA LEU A 229 -4.07 -19.15 15.00
C LEU A 229 -2.82 -19.46 15.82
N LYS A 230 -2.15 -18.43 16.35
CA LYS A 230 -1.00 -18.60 17.27
C LYS A 230 -1.39 -19.33 18.55
N TYR A 231 -2.57 -19.04 19.10
CA TYR A 231 -3.10 -19.77 20.25
C TYR A 231 -3.25 -21.27 19.96
N LEU A 232 -3.85 -21.64 18.82
CA LEU A 232 -4.02 -23.04 18.42
C LEU A 232 -2.68 -23.76 18.26
N GLU A 233 -1.70 -23.10 17.63
CA GLU A 233 -0.33 -23.62 17.46
C GLU A 233 0.35 -23.82 18.82
N ASN A 234 0.37 -22.78 19.67
CA ASN A 234 1.01 -22.83 20.99
C ASN A 234 0.36 -23.86 21.91
N ARG A 235 -0.95 -24.10 21.75
CA ARG A 235 -1.69 -25.13 22.49
C ARG A 235 -1.63 -26.51 21.86
N LYS A 236 -0.95 -26.66 20.71
CA LYS A 236 -0.84 -27.91 19.95
C LYS A 236 -2.21 -28.50 19.59
N LEU A 237 -3.16 -27.62 19.29
CA LEU A 237 -4.52 -27.99 18.87
C LEU A 237 -4.67 -28.07 17.35
N ALA A 238 -3.82 -27.34 16.61
CA ALA A 238 -3.75 -27.39 15.15
C ALA A 238 -2.40 -26.85 14.65
N GLU A 239 -1.95 -27.37 13.51
CA GLU A 239 -0.78 -26.84 12.79
C GLU A 239 -1.19 -25.60 11.97
N THR A 240 -0.79 -24.42 12.41
CA THR A 240 -1.20 -23.14 11.79
C THR A 240 -0.02 -22.25 11.38
N SER A 241 1.22 -22.68 11.62
CA SER A 241 2.47 -21.92 11.43
C SER A 241 2.62 -21.28 10.05
N ASN A 242 2.19 -21.99 9.00
CA ASN A 242 2.30 -21.55 7.61
C ASN A 242 1.12 -20.70 7.13
N ARG A 243 0.07 -20.50 7.94
CA ARG A 243 -1.12 -19.75 7.54
C ARG A 243 -0.96 -18.26 7.82
N LYS A 244 -1.37 -17.43 6.88
CA LYS A 244 -1.39 -15.97 7.02
C LYS A 244 -2.82 -15.42 7.03
N VAL A 245 -3.03 -14.34 7.78
CA VAL A 245 -4.27 -13.57 7.82
C VAL A 245 -4.04 -12.26 7.09
N TRP A 246 -4.85 -11.99 6.07
CA TRP A 246 -4.77 -10.79 5.23
C TRP A 246 -6.01 -9.94 5.41
N ALA A 247 -5.87 -8.69 5.86
CA ALA A 247 -6.97 -7.76 6.02
C ALA A 247 -6.92 -6.65 4.97
N PHE A 248 -7.87 -6.65 4.03
CA PHE A 248 -8.02 -5.60 3.04
C PHE A 248 -9.00 -4.54 3.53
N MET A 249 -8.54 -3.29 3.59
CA MET A 249 -9.36 -2.16 4.02
C MET A 249 -9.09 -0.90 3.20
N GLY A 250 -10.02 0.03 3.24
CA GLY A 250 -9.84 1.37 2.67
C GLY A 250 -9.12 2.30 3.65
N ASP A 251 -8.45 3.33 3.14
CA ASP A 251 -7.97 4.43 4.00
C ASP A 251 -9.09 5.27 4.61
N GLY A 252 -10.28 5.29 4.01
CA GLY A 252 -11.48 5.86 4.64
C GLY A 252 -12.03 5.01 5.79
N GLU A 253 -11.89 3.69 5.71
CA GLU A 253 -12.36 2.73 6.74
C GLU A 253 -11.51 2.83 8.02
N THR A 254 -10.28 3.33 7.94
CA THR A 254 -9.43 3.52 9.13
C THR A 254 -9.91 4.65 10.05
N ASP A 255 -10.92 5.44 9.65
CA ASP A 255 -11.58 6.40 10.55
C ASP A 255 -12.51 5.70 11.57
N GLU A 256 -12.91 4.45 11.33
CA GLU A 256 -13.67 3.67 12.31
C GLU A 256 -12.79 3.33 13.53
N PRO A 257 -13.27 3.55 14.77
CA PRO A 257 -12.48 3.26 15.98
C PRO A 257 -11.96 1.82 16.03
N GLU A 258 -12.75 0.86 15.55
CA GLU A 258 -12.42 -0.57 15.53
C GLU A 258 -11.24 -0.88 14.60
N SER A 259 -11.06 -0.12 13.52
CA SER A 259 -9.98 -0.32 12.54
C SER A 259 -8.60 -0.17 13.17
N LEU A 260 -8.44 0.81 14.06
CA LEU A 260 -7.16 1.17 14.67
C LEU A 260 -7.08 0.86 16.17
N GLY A 261 -8.22 0.68 16.86
CA GLY A 261 -8.28 0.57 18.31
C GLY A 261 -7.53 -0.63 18.92
N ALA A 262 -7.31 -1.69 18.13
CA ALA A 262 -6.63 -2.91 18.60
C ALA A 262 -5.26 -3.16 17.95
N ILE A 263 -4.73 -2.25 17.12
CA ILE A 263 -3.48 -2.52 16.40
C ILE A 263 -2.27 -2.69 17.34
N SER A 264 -2.29 -2.08 18.53
CA SER A 264 -1.23 -2.26 19.53
C SER A 264 -1.19 -3.69 20.09
N LEU A 265 -2.30 -4.44 20.06
CA LEU A 265 -2.32 -5.85 20.41
C LEU A 265 -1.44 -6.67 19.47
N ALA A 266 -1.50 -6.40 18.17
CA ALA A 266 -0.71 -7.13 17.18
C ALA A 266 0.80 -6.92 17.38
N GLY A 267 1.21 -5.69 17.70
CA GLY A 267 2.60 -5.38 18.07
C GLY A 267 3.05 -6.06 19.36
N ARG A 268 2.23 -6.00 20.43
CA ARG A 268 2.57 -6.64 21.73
C ARG A 268 2.66 -8.17 21.64
N GLU A 269 1.82 -8.79 20.83
CA GLU A 269 1.76 -10.25 20.66
C GLU A 269 2.67 -10.75 19.53
N ASN A 270 3.43 -9.86 18.86
CA ASN A 270 4.30 -10.17 17.72
C ASN A 270 3.59 -11.00 16.63
N LEU A 271 2.43 -10.54 16.16
CA LEU A 271 1.61 -11.26 15.16
C LEU A 271 2.22 -11.19 13.75
N ASP A 272 3.33 -11.90 13.53
CA ASP A 272 4.02 -12.05 12.24
C ASP A 272 3.23 -12.83 11.16
N ASN A 273 2.07 -13.35 11.53
CA ASN A 273 1.11 -14.02 10.65
C ASN A 273 -0.03 -13.11 10.20
N LEU A 274 -0.01 -11.82 10.56
CA LEU A 274 -1.00 -10.82 10.19
C LEU A 274 -0.43 -9.80 9.19
N ILE A 275 -1.17 -9.56 8.10
CA ILE A 275 -0.84 -8.55 7.11
C ILE A 275 -2.06 -7.65 6.90
N PHE A 276 -1.89 -6.35 7.09
CA PHE A 276 -2.89 -5.35 6.69
C PHE A 276 -2.56 -4.83 5.30
N VAL A 277 -3.56 -4.67 4.45
CA VAL A 277 -3.41 -4.08 3.13
C VAL A 277 -4.40 -2.92 3.03
N ILE A 278 -3.89 -1.72 3.25
CA ILE A 278 -4.68 -0.49 3.24
C ILE A 278 -4.58 0.15 1.87
N ASN A 279 -5.71 0.17 1.17
CA ASN A 279 -5.82 0.81 -0.14
C ASN A 279 -5.95 2.32 0.00
N CYS A 280 -4.82 3.01 -0.01
CA CYS A 280 -4.75 4.47 0.09
C CYS A 280 -5.02 5.14 -1.27
N ASN A 281 -6.28 5.07 -1.71
CA ASN A 281 -6.75 5.80 -2.90
C ASN A 281 -6.97 7.30 -2.60
N LEU A 282 -6.84 7.70 -1.32
CA LEU A 282 -6.91 9.04 -0.75
C LEU A 282 -8.34 9.61 -0.66
N GLN A 283 -9.35 8.75 -0.79
CA GLN A 283 -10.76 9.12 -0.90
C GLN A 283 -11.66 8.17 -0.09
N ARG A 284 -12.68 8.77 0.54
CA ARG A 284 -13.90 8.12 1.00
C ARG A 284 -15.05 8.47 0.05
N LEU A 285 -16.25 7.97 0.35
CA LEU A 285 -17.42 8.13 -0.52
C LEU A 285 -17.69 9.61 -0.90
N ASP A 286 -17.66 10.51 0.09
CA ASP A 286 -18.04 11.92 -0.09
C ASP A 286 -16.84 12.89 -0.23
N GLY A 287 -15.61 12.40 -0.34
CA GLY A 287 -14.45 13.28 -0.47
C GLY A 287 -13.11 12.70 -0.04
N PRO A 288 -12.06 13.52 0.08
CA PRO A 288 -10.76 13.04 0.57
C PRO A 288 -10.82 12.69 2.07
N VAL A 289 -10.07 11.66 2.48
CA VAL A 289 -9.99 11.24 3.89
C VAL A 289 -9.36 12.34 4.76
N ARG A 290 -8.23 12.89 4.29
CA ARG A 290 -7.52 14.02 4.91
C ARG A 290 -7.19 15.08 3.86
N GLY A 291 -8.12 15.97 3.54
CA GLY A 291 -7.93 16.97 2.46
C GLY A 291 -6.66 17.82 2.61
N ASN A 292 -6.41 18.33 3.82
CA ASN A 292 -5.26 19.18 4.15
C ASN A 292 -4.04 18.41 4.68
N GLY A 293 -4.18 17.09 4.89
CA GLY A 293 -3.16 16.24 5.47
C GLY A 293 -2.66 15.18 4.50
N LYS A 294 -1.96 14.19 5.06
CA LYS A 294 -1.38 13.04 4.36
C LYS A 294 -1.72 11.75 5.10
N ILE A 295 -2.84 11.14 4.74
CA ILE A 295 -3.35 9.94 5.41
C ILE A 295 -2.30 8.81 5.47
N VAL A 296 -1.48 8.65 4.43
CA VAL A 296 -0.42 7.62 4.45
C VAL A 296 0.66 7.89 5.51
N GLN A 297 1.02 9.15 5.77
CA GLN A 297 1.99 9.48 6.83
C GLN A 297 1.37 9.38 8.22
N GLU A 298 0.11 9.78 8.35
CA GLU A 298 -0.68 9.59 9.57
C GLU A 298 -0.71 8.09 9.94
N LEU A 299 -1.15 7.24 9.01
CA LEU A 299 -1.18 5.79 9.21
C LEU A 299 0.22 5.23 9.47
N GLU A 300 1.26 5.63 8.73
CA GLU A 300 2.63 5.19 8.99
C GLU A 300 3.04 5.46 10.45
N SER A 301 2.77 6.66 10.95
CA SER A 301 3.14 7.02 12.33
C SER A 301 2.36 6.22 13.37
N VAL A 302 1.06 6.03 13.16
CA VAL A 302 0.18 5.28 14.06
C VAL A 302 0.58 3.80 14.11
N PHE A 303 0.79 3.16 12.96
CA PHE A 303 1.17 1.75 12.90
C PHE A 303 2.58 1.51 13.45
N ARG A 304 3.56 2.36 13.12
CA ARG A 304 4.91 2.27 13.70
C ARG A 304 4.91 2.48 15.21
N GLY A 305 4.15 3.47 15.70
CA GLY A 305 3.97 3.69 17.13
C GLY A 305 3.34 2.49 17.85
N ALA A 306 2.55 1.70 17.14
CA ALA A 306 1.96 0.45 17.63
C ALA A 306 2.86 -0.79 17.46
N GLY A 307 4.11 -0.63 17.00
CA GLY A 307 5.06 -1.73 16.85
C GLY A 307 4.96 -2.51 15.53
N TRP A 308 4.30 -1.96 14.51
CA TRP A 308 4.18 -2.62 13.20
C TRP A 308 5.36 -2.30 12.28
N ASN A 309 5.68 -3.26 11.41
CA ASN A 309 6.44 -2.99 10.20
C ASN A 309 5.53 -2.34 9.15
N VAL A 310 6.00 -1.26 8.51
CA VAL A 310 5.19 -0.49 7.55
C VAL A 310 5.90 -0.37 6.21
N ILE A 311 5.25 -0.88 5.15
CA ILE A 311 5.73 -0.90 3.77
C ILE A 311 4.84 0.01 2.92
N LYS A 312 5.40 1.15 2.50
CA LYS A 312 4.75 2.09 1.57
C LYS A 312 5.02 1.69 0.12
N VAL A 313 3.95 1.57 -0.66
CA VAL A 313 3.99 1.33 -2.10
C VAL A 313 3.29 2.49 -2.80
N LEU A 314 4.00 3.57 -3.08
CA LEU A 314 3.44 4.84 -3.53
C LEU A 314 3.56 5.04 -5.04
N TRP A 315 4.68 4.60 -5.62
CA TRP A 315 5.09 4.94 -6.97
C TRP A 315 5.44 3.70 -7.79
N ALA A 316 4.96 3.66 -9.03
CA ALA A 316 5.42 2.67 -10.01
C ALA A 316 6.91 2.90 -10.37
N PRO A 317 7.62 1.90 -10.91
CA PRO A 317 9.03 2.02 -11.30
C PRO A 317 9.35 3.15 -12.30
N GLY A 318 8.35 3.64 -13.05
CA GLY A 318 8.50 4.83 -13.90
C GLY A 318 8.33 6.17 -13.18
N GLY A 319 7.74 6.17 -11.98
CA GLY A 319 7.59 7.34 -11.10
C GLY A 319 8.86 7.66 -10.32
N THR A 320 9.67 6.64 -10.01
CA THR A 320 11.04 6.82 -9.48
C THR A 320 11.98 7.47 -10.50
N ALA A 321 11.60 7.56 -11.78
CA ALA A 321 12.31 8.41 -12.75
C ALA A 321 12.24 9.89 -12.38
N CYS A 322 11.18 10.40 -11.69
CA CYS A 322 11.25 11.75 -11.11
C CYS A 322 12.34 11.81 -10.03
N TRP A 323 12.65 10.69 -9.38
CA TRP A 323 13.70 10.58 -8.37
C TRP A 323 15.13 10.41 -8.94
N LYS A 324 15.29 9.71 -10.06
CA LYS A 324 16.57 9.70 -10.80
C LYS A 324 16.82 11.04 -11.49
N ARG A 325 15.77 11.69 -12.02
CA ARG A 325 15.83 13.07 -12.56
C ARG A 325 15.93 14.14 -11.46
N THR A 326 15.66 13.83 -10.19
CA THR A 326 15.98 14.74 -9.07
C THR A 326 17.46 14.84 -8.74
N ARG A 327 18.36 14.04 -9.36
CA ARG A 327 19.78 14.43 -9.43
C ARG A 327 19.98 15.76 -10.20
N ALA A 328 18.98 16.19 -10.99
CA ALA A 328 18.86 17.52 -11.62
C ALA A 328 17.72 18.38 -11.00
N GLY A 329 17.27 18.01 -9.78
CA GLY A 329 16.28 18.62 -8.88
C GLY A 329 15.17 19.55 -9.38
N GLY A 330 14.02 19.00 -9.74
CA GLY A 330 12.75 19.76 -9.86
C GLY A 330 11.55 19.16 -9.14
N CYS A 331 11.66 17.99 -8.48
CA CYS A 331 10.50 17.19 -8.07
C CYS A 331 10.38 16.93 -6.54
N SER A 332 11.46 16.99 -5.77
CA SER A 332 11.49 16.51 -4.36
C SER A 332 10.81 17.45 -3.35
N GLY A 333 10.88 18.76 -3.52
CA GLY A 333 10.20 19.73 -2.65
C GLY A 333 8.68 19.75 -2.82
N SER A 334 8.20 19.46 -4.04
CA SER A 334 6.77 19.52 -4.38
C SER A 334 5.94 18.45 -3.66
N TRP A 335 6.41 17.20 -3.57
CA TRP A 335 5.64 16.11 -2.93
C TRP A 335 5.82 16.03 -1.42
N LYS A 336 6.94 16.54 -0.88
CA LYS A 336 7.13 16.72 0.57
C LYS A 336 6.08 17.66 1.16
N ASN A 337 5.65 18.67 0.41
CA ASN A 337 4.64 19.65 0.86
C ASN A 337 3.26 19.48 0.20
N ALA A 338 3.09 18.52 -0.73
CA ALA A 338 1.81 18.28 -1.37
C ALA A 338 0.81 17.63 -0.41
N SER A 339 -0.29 18.32 -0.13
CA SER A 339 -1.46 17.75 0.54
C SER A 339 -2.17 16.71 -0.34
N THR A 340 -3.04 15.91 0.28
CA THR A 340 -3.91 14.99 -0.45
C THR A 340 -4.74 15.70 -1.53
N ALA A 341 -5.24 16.91 -1.25
CA ALA A 341 -5.94 17.73 -2.23
C ALA A 341 -5.08 18.04 -3.49
N ASN A 342 -3.80 18.36 -3.32
CA ASN A 342 -2.87 18.61 -4.44
C ASN A 342 -2.59 17.35 -5.26
N THR A 343 -2.51 16.19 -4.61
CA THR A 343 -2.35 14.90 -5.32
C THR A 343 -3.62 14.50 -6.09
N ARG A 344 -4.81 14.89 -5.61
CA ARG A 344 -6.08 14.67 -6.31
C ARG A 344 -6.23 15.57 -7.54
N THR A 345 -5.96 16.87 -7.41
CA THR A 345 -6.08 17.81 -8.54
C THR A 345 -5.16 17.41 -9.69
N SER A 346 -3.96 16.90 -9.39
CA SER A 346 -3.07 16.33 -10.41
C SER A 346 -3.60 15.03 -11.03
N LYS A 347 -4.21 14.12 -10.26
CA LYS A 347 -4.93 12.93 -10.80
C LYS A 347 -6.10 13.32 -11.71
N ALA A 348 -6.90 14.30 -11.32
CA ALA A 348 -8.07 14.77 -12.07
C ALA A 348 -7.66 15.49 -13.37
N ARG A 349 -6.59 16.30 -13.35
CA ARG A 349 -6.04 16.95 -14.55
C ARG A 349 -5.39 15.99 -15.54
N ALA A 350 -4.99 14.80 -15.09
CA ALA A 350 -4.43 13.75 -15.94
C ALA A 350 -5.48 12.78 -16.51
N ALA A 351 -6.75 12.92 -16.14
CA ALA A 351 -7.84 12.17 -16.73
C ALA A 351 -8.31 12.89 -18.02
N PRO A 352 -8.25 12.26 -19.20
CA PRO A 352 -8.86 12.86 -20.38
C PRO A 352 -10.37 12.95 -20.18
N THR A 353 -10.93 14.13 -20.41
CA THR A 353 -12.35 14.33 -20.67
C THR A 353 -12.75 13.39 -21.80
N PHE A 354 -13.73 12.52 -21.53
CA PHE A 354 -14.27 11.61 -22.54
C PHE A 354 -15.00 12.42 -23.62
N ALA A 355 -14.32 12.67 -24.74
CA ALA A 355 -14.93 13.03 -26.01
C ALA A 355 -14.07 12.45 -27.16
N ASN A 356 -14.68 11.54 -27.91
CA ASN A 356 -14.35 10.94 -29.21
C ASN A 356 -12.89 10.84 -29.74
N THR A 357 -12.61 9.61 -30.19
CA THR A 357 -11.73 9.16 -31.30
C THR A 357 -10.20 9.23 -31.21
N SER A 358 -9.63 8.04 -31.41
CA SER A 358 -8.29 7.70 -31.94
C SER A 358 -7.05 7.90 -31.06
N SER A 359 -6.39 6.76 -30.81
CA SER A 359 -4.98 6.56 -30.42
C SER A 359 -4.36 7.55 -29.41
N ALA A 360 -4.35 7.17 -28.13
CA ALA A 360 -3.40 7.73 -27.17
C ALA A 360 -3.04 6.73 -26.06
N SER A 361 -1.81 6.23 -26.09
CA SER A 361 -1.18 5.53 -24.97
C SER A 361 -1.09 6.50 -23.78
N THR A 362 -1.84 6.24 -22.71
CA THR A 362 -1.83 7.08 -21.49
C THR A 362 -1.35 6.28 -20.29
N ARG A 363 -0.13 6.61 -19.82
CA ARG A 363 0.44 6.17 -18.55
C ARG A 363 -0.40 6.72 -17.38
N LYS A 364 -1.26 5.90 -16.78
CA LYS A 364 -1.93 6.23 -15.50
C LYS A 364 -0.89 6.31 -14.36
N ARG A 365 -0.90 7.40 -13.57
CA ARG A 365 -0.01 7.62 -12.42
C ARG A 365 -0.71 7.34 -11.07
N SER A 366 -0.14 6.37 -10.35
CA SER A 366 -0.16 6.07 -8.89
C SER A 366 -1.50 5.87 -8.16
N ASN A 367 -1.77 4.60 -7.81
CA ASN A 367 -2.41 4.27 -6.53
C ASN A 367 -1.30 4.09 -5.49
N SER A 368 -1.54 4.59 -4.28
CA SER A 368 -0.66 4.38 -3.14
C SER A 368 -1.25 3.29 -2.26
N TYR A 369 -0.41 2.40 -1.76
CA TYR A 369 -0.81 1.34 -0.85
C TYR A 369 0.08 1.39 0.39
N LEU A 370 -0.52 1.11 1.54
CA LEU A 370 0.20 0.86 2.78
C LEU A 370 -0.01 -0.62 3.11
N ILE A 371 1.09 -1.37 3.17
CA ILE A 371 1.13 -2.79 3.54
C ILE A 371 1.81 -2.89 4.89
#